data_AF-A0A1W1E9C3-F1
#
_entry.id   AF-A0A1W1E9C3-F1
#
_cell.length_a   1.000
_cell.length_b   1.000
_cell.length_c   1.000
_cell.angle_alpha   90.00
_cell.angle_beta   90.00
_cell.angle_gamma   90.00
#
_symmetry.space_group_name_H-M   'P 1'
#
loop_
_entity.id
_entity.type
_entity.pdbx_description
1 polymer ?
#
loop_
_entity_poly.entity_id
_entity_poly.type
_entity_poly.pdbx_seq_one_letter_code
_entity_poly.pdbx_strand_id
1 'polypeptide(L)'
;MKTYIPSYLAIGIVLLYGLYNANVKKSAIDDKEVLKKTEYPSHDASFKSTQAYIVHVINKGSSSLHFKKEEHMEAGFVSSKDAEDVACYVRTLAGESCRYPKEASLLYSSNCAGCHGNDGKGLHGTYPDLTHRPLLGEIIQNHNKFP
;
A
#
# COMPACT_ATOMS: atom_id res chain seq x y z
N MET A 1 -35.20 26.09 -17.48
CA MET A 1 -35.73 24.71 -17.54
C MET A 1 -34.97 23.85 -16.54
N LYS A 2 -35.62 23.34 -15.48
CA LYS A 2 -35.01 22.35 -14.58
C LYS A 2 -35.20 20.97 -15.19
N THR A 3 -34.12 20.31 -15.58
CA THR A 3 -34.12 18.92 -16.03
C THR A 3 -34.37 18.00 -14.84
N TYR A 4 -35.58 17.45 -14.75
CA TYR A 4 -35.96 16.45 -13.77
C TYR A 4 -35.51 15.08 -14.27
N ILE A 5 -34.51 14.48 -13.63
CA ILE A 5 -34.09 13.10 -13.93
C ILE A 5 -34.97 12.18 -13.07
N PRO A 6 -35.84 11.35 -13.67
CA PRO A 6 -36.71 10.47 -12.93
C PRO A 6 -35.90 9.55 -12.00
N SER A 7 -36.36 9.33 -10.76
CA SER A 7 -35.62 8.55 -9.75
C SER A 7 -35.24 7.14 -10.22
N TYR A 8 -36.03 6.54 -11.11
CA TYR A 8 -35.73 5.24 -11.71
C TYR A 8 -34.50 5.24 -12.62
N LEU A 9 -34.19 6.38 -13.26
CA LEU A 9 -33.02 6.54 -14.10
C LEU A 9 -31.72 6.58 -13.26
N ALA A 10 -31.76 7.20 -12.07
CA ALA A 10 -30.64 7.18 -11.14
C ALA A 10 -30.38 5.77 -10.58
N ILE A 11 -31.45 5.03 -10.23
CA ILE A 11 -31.35 3.64 -9.76
C ILE A 11 -30.80 2.74 -10.88
N GLY A 12 -31.26 2.93 -12.13
CA GLY A 12 -30.77 2.21 -13.28
C GLY A 12 -29.26 2.41 -13.52
N ILE A 13 -28.76 3.63 -13.38
CA ILE A 13 -27.32 3.93 -13.52
C ILE A 13 -26.50 3.24 -12.42
N VAL A 14 -26.96 3.23 -11.18
CA VAL A 14 -26.27 2.57 -10.06
C VAL A 14 -26.24 1.05 -10.24
N LEU A 15 -27.34 0.45 -10.68
CA LEU A 15 -27.41 -0.99 -10.95
C LEU A 15 -26.53 -1.39 -12.15
N LEU A 16 -26.53 -0.59 -13.22
CA LEU A 16 -25.65 -0.80 -14.37
C LEU A 16 -24.17 -0.66 -13.99
N TYR A 17 -23.83 0.32 -13.15
CA TYR A 17 -22.47 0.49 -12.63
C TYR A 17 -22.06 -0.67 -11.70
N GLY A 18 -22.98 -1.15 -10.86
CA GLY A 18 -22.78 -2.35 -10.02
C GLY A 18 -22.55 -3.62 -10.85
N LEU A 19 -23.30 -3.81 -11.93
CA LEU A 19 -23.13 -4.94 -12.86
C LEU A 19 -21.85 -4.83 -13.71
N TYR A 20 -21.47 -3.62 -14.11
CA TYR A 20 -20.20 -3.36 -14.79
C TYR A 20 -19.01 -3.74 -13.90
N ASN A 21 -19.03 -3.33 -12.62
CA ASN A 21 -17.98 -3.68 -11.66
C ASN A 21 -18.00 -5.15 -11.23
N ALA A 22 -19.12 -5.86 -11.37
CA ALA A 22 -19.22 -7.28 -11.06
C ALA A 22 -18.57 -8.21 -12.10
N ASN A 23 -18.18 -7.69 -13.28
CA ASN A 23 -17.66 -8.50 -14.40
C ASN A 23 -16.15 -8.39 -14.66
N VAL A 24 -15.37 -7.77 -13.76
CA VAL A 24 -13.91 -7.84 -13.82
C VAL A 24 -13.45 -9.18 -13.25
N LYS A 25 -13.57 -10.24 -14.07
CA LYS A 25 -12.99 -11.55 -13.79
C LYS A 25 -11.46 -11.46 -13.79
N LYS A 26 -10.91 -11.64 -12.59
CA LYS A 26 -9.66 -12.34 -12.23
C LYS A 26 -8.75 -12.70 -13.42
N SER A 27 -7.75 -11.87 -13.69
CA SER A 27 -6.58 -12.30 -14.48
C SER A 27 -5.60 -12.96 -13.50
N ALA A 28 -5.59 -14.29 -13.50
CA ALA A 28 -4.49 -15.05 -12.94
C ALA A 28 -3.24 -14.78 -13.79
N ILE A 29 -2.18 -14.27 -13.19
CA ILE A 29 -0.83 -14.34 -13.77
C ILE A 29 -0.06 -15.39 -12.97
N ASP A 30 0.13 -16.53 -13.62
CA ASP A 30 1.13 -17.55 -13.32
C ASP A 30 2.43 -17.11 -13.99
N ASP A 31 3.39 -16.64 -13.20
CA ASP A 31 4.79 -16.49 -13.63
C ASP A 31 5.69 -17.17 -12.60
N LYS A 32 5.64 -18.51 -12.58
CA LYS A 32 6.76 -19.33 -12.12
C LYS A 32 7.92 -19.24 -13.12
N GLU A 33 8.74 -18.19 -13.03
CA GLU A 33 10.19 -18.21 -13.32
C GLU A 33 10.70 -16.77 -13.47
N VAL A 34 10.99 -16.06 -12.38
CA VAL A 34 12.15 -15.15 -12.34
C VAL A 34 12.64 -15.11 -10.90
N LEU A 35 13.86 -15.63 -10.72
CA LEU A 35 14.78 -15.55 -9.56
C LEU A 35 14.62 -16.60 -8.44
N LYS A 36 15.28 -17.73 -8.71
CA LYS A 36 15.80 -18.73 -7.77
C LYS A 36 16.65 -18.12 -6.64
N LYS A 37 16.29 -18.51 -5.42
CA LYS A 37 17.15 -18.98 -4.32
C LYS A 37 18.26 -18.04 -3.82
N THR A 38 17.96 -17.31 -2.75
CA THR A 38 18.80 -17.33 -1.54
C THR A 38 17.92 -17.66 -0.35
N GLU A 39 18.21 -18.79 0.26
CA GLU A 39 17.60 -19.26 1.49
C GLU A 39 18.16 -18.43 2.65
N TYR A 40 17.30 -17.83 3.47
CA TYR A 40 17.71 -17.20 4.72
C TYR A 40 16.64 -17.44 5.80
N PRO A 41 16.89 -18.32 6.77
CA PRO A 41 16.01 -18.51 7.92
C PRO A 41 16.47 -17.72 9.16
N SER A 42 15.48 -17.11 9.82
CA SER A 42 15.38 -16.62 11.22
C SER A 42 16.50 -15.72 11.77
N HIS A 43 16.24 -14.48 12.23
CA HIS A 43 15.27 -14.16 13.28
C HIS A 43 14.50 -12.85 13.05
N ASP A 44 13.18 -13.03 13.01
CA ASP A 44 12.04 -12.13 13.14
C ASP A 44 11.88 -10.93 12.20
N ALA A 45 11.15 -11.24 11.11
CA ALA A 45 10.61 -10.37 10.07
C ALA A 45 11.61 -9.80 9.04
N SER A 46 12.46 -10.66 8.50
CA SER A 46 13.12 -10.37 7.21
C SER A 46 12.07 -10.33 6.09
N PHE A 47 11.74 -9.13 5.61
CA PHE A 47 10.81 -8.99 4.50
C PHE A 47 11.52 -9.28 3.18
N LYS A 48 10.88 -10.08 2.32
CA LYS A 48 11.42 -10.44 1.00
C LYS A 48 11.65 -9.24 0.07
N SER A 49 11.03 -8.10 0.35
CA SER A 49 11.16 -6.86 -0.41
C SER A 49 10.60 -5.67 0.38
N THR A 50 10.92 -4.44 -0.06
CA THR A 50 10.27 -3.19 0.36
C THR A 50 8.75 -3.29 0.26
N GLN A 51 8.23 -3.88 -0.81
CA GLN A 51 6.80 -4.07 -0.97
C GLN A 51 6.22 -4.98 0.12
N ALA A 52 6.88 -6.11 0.41
CA ALA A 52 6.44 -7.02 1.46
C ALA A 52 6.48 -6.37 2.85
N TYR A 53 7.47 -5.51 3.09
CA TYR A 53 7.55 -4.69 4.29
C TYR A 53 6.34 -3.74 4.41
N ILE A 54 6.04 -2.97 3.36
CA ILE A 54 4.91 -2.03 3.36
C ILE A 54 3.58 -2.78 3.55
N VAL A 55 3.39 -3.92 2.86
CA VAL A 55 2.21 -4.78 3.03
C VAL A 55 2.07 -5.26 4.47
N HIS A 56 3.17 -5.64 5.12
CA HIS A 56 3.15 -6.04 6.52
C HIS A 56 2.72 -4.90 7.44
N VAL A 57 3.31 -3.71 7.28
CA VAL A 57 2.94 -2.54 8.09
C VAL A 57 1.47 -2.18 7.91
N ILE A 58 0.95 -2.20 6.68
CA ILE A 58 -0.48 -1.96 6.43
C ILE A 58 -1.37 -2.98 7.16
N ASN A 59 -0.98 -4.26 7.14
CA ASN A 59 -1.80 -5.35 7.67
C ASN A 59 -1.64 -5.61 9.17
N LYS A 60 -0.49 -5.26 9.75
CA LYS A 60 -0.09 -5.62 11.13
C LYS A 60 0.31 -4.42 11.98
N GLY A 61 0.43 -3.24 11.37
CA GLY A 61 0.95 -2.06 12.02
C GLY A 61 2.47 -2.13 12.24
N SER A 62 3.06 -1.01 12.65
CA SER A 62 4.51 -0.91 12.88
C SER A 62 4.94 -1.42 14.26
N SER A 63 4.00 -1.60 15.21
CA SER A 63 4.33 -2.04 16.58
C SER A 63 5.01 -3.41 16.62
N SER A 64 4.73 -4.27 15.63
CA SER A 64 5.37 -5.57 15.45
C SER A 64 6.86 -5.50 15.07
N LEU A 65 7.39 -4.31 14.77
CA LEU A 65 8.75 -4.10 14.27
C LEU A 65 9.71 -3.55 15.34
N HIS A 66 9.24 -3.39 16.58
CA HIS A 66 10.05 -2.98 17.74
C HIS A 66 10.89 -1.71 17.51
N PHE A 67 10.34 -0.71 16.82
CA PHE A 67 10.96 0.60 16.68
C PHE A 67 11.19 1.24 18.07
N LYS A 68 12.21 2.11 18.19
CA LYS A 68 12.41 2.89 19.42
C LYS A 68 11.10 3.63 19.75
N LYS A 69 10.81 3.74 21.06
CA LYS A 69 9.54 4.23 21.61
C LYS A 69 9.02 5.44 20.85
N GLU A 70 7.71 5.44 20.57
CA GLU A 70 6.88 6.51 19.97
C GLU A 70 6.47 6.37 18.49
N GLU A 71 7.01 5.41 17.72
CA GLU A 71 6.63 5.24 16.30
C GLU A 71 5.61 4.11 16.06
N HIS A 72 4.32 4.46 16.15
CA HIS A 72 3.21 3.52 15.98
C HIS A 72 2.30 3.92 14.80
N MET A 73 2.24 3.06 13.79
CA MET A 73 1.22 3.06 12.74
C MET A 73 0.28 1.88 13.02
N GLU A 74 -1.01 2.14 13.20
CA GLU A 74 -2.03 1.11 13.34
C GLU A 74 -2.18 0.27 12.05
N ALA A 75 -2.78 -0.91 12.20
CA ALA A 75 -3.10 -1.79 11.08
C ALA A 75 -4.48 -1.47 10.49
N GLY A 76 -4.73 -1.98 9.28
CA GLY A 76 -6.09 -2.16 8.76
C GLY A 76 -6.71 -0.94 8.08
N PHE A 77 -5.90 0.02 7.64
CA PHE A 77 -6.35 1.19 6.87
C PHE A 77 -6.93 0.83 5.49
N VAL A 78 -6.56 -0.33 4.95
CA VAL A 78 -7.14 -0.94 3.75
C VAL A 78 -7.28 -2.44 3.95
N SER A 79 -8.06 -3.10 3.06
CA SER A 79 -8.18 -4.55 3.10
C SER A 79 -6.84 -5.23 2.79
N SER A 80 -6.62 -6.43 3.32
CA SER A 80 -5.39 -7.19 3.03
C SER A 80 -5.22 -7.50 1.54
N LYS A 81 -6.30 -7.53 0.77
CA LYS A 81 -6.26 -7.69 -0.69
C LYS A 81 -5.71 -6.44 -1.38
N ASP A 82 -6.10 -5.25 -0.91
CA ASP A 82 -5.69 -3.99 -1.50
C ASP A 82 -4.30 -3.52 -1.02
N ALA A 83 -3.80 -4.11 0.08
CA ALA A 83 -2.51 -3.76 0.65
C ALA A 83 -1.35 -3.93 -0.34
N GLU A 84 -1.37 -4.95 -1.20
CA GLU A 84 -0.33 -5.16 -2.22
C GLU A 84 -0.32 -4.05 -3.28
N ASP A 85 -1.50 -3.67 -3.76
CA ASP A 85 -1.66 -2.63 -4.78
C ASP A 85 -1.27 -1.25 -4.22
N VAL A 86 -1.68 -0.96 -2.99
CA VAL A 86 -1.30 0.28 -2.29
C VAL A 86 0.21 0.29 -2.01
N ALA A 87 0.80 -0.83 -1.58
CA ALA A 87 2.24 -0.93 -1.40
C ALA A 87 3.01 -0.71 -2.72
N CYS A 88 2.50 -1.24 -3.82
CA CYS A 88 3.04 -1.00 -5.17
C CYS A 88 2.97 0.49 -5.55
N TYR A 89 1.86 1.17 -5.26
CA TYR A 89 1.73 2.62 -5.45
C TYR A 89 2.71 3.41 -4.58
N VAL A 90 2.85 3.08 -3.29
CA VAL A 90 3.77 3.78 -2.38
C VAL A 90 5.21 3.72 -2.90
N ARG A 91 5.64 2.59 -3.47
CA ARG A 91 6.98 2.47 -4.07
C ARG A 91 7.21 3.45 -5.21
N THR A 92 6.17 3.82 -5.96
CA THR A 92 6.33 4.80 -7.05
C THR A 92 6.48 6.23 -6.54
N LEU A 93 6.03 6.53 -5.33
CA LEU A 93 6.34 7.79 -4.63
C LEU A 93 7.84 7.91 -4.31
N ALA A 94 8.51 6.78 -4.09
CA ALA A 94 9.97 6.70 -3.95
C ALA A 94 10.72 6.62 -5.30
N GLY A 95 10.01 6.84 -6.42
CA GLY A 95 10.59 6.80 -7.77
C GLY A 95 10.83 5.39 -8.33
N GLU A 96 10.34 4.34 -7.67
CA GLU A 96 10.45 2.97 -8.19
C GLU A 96 9.38 2.67 -9.25
N SER A 97 9.71 1.83 -10.22
CA SER A 97 8.71 1.32 -11.16
C SER A 97 7.86 0.23 -10.51
N CYS A 98 6.55 0.45 -10.45
CA CYS A 98 5.59 -0.58 -10.09
C CYS A 98 4.27 -0.36 -10.85
N ARG A 99 3.63 -1.44 -11.30
CA ARG A 99 2.35 -1.37 -12.02
C ARG A 99 1.21 -1.67 -11.05
N TYR A 100 0.40 -0.67 -10.75
CA TYR A 100 -0.73 -0.74 -9.82
C TYR A 100 -2.04 -0.35 -10.53
N PRO A 101 -3.20 -0.84 -10.06
CA PRO A 101 -4.50 -0.36 -10.52
C PRO A 101 -4.74 1.08 -10.06
N LYS A 102 -5.52 1.86 -10.82
CA LYS A 102 -5.77 3.30 -10.52
C LYS A 102 -6.34 3.49 -9.11
N GLU A 103 -7.16 2.53 -8.68
CA GLU A 103 -7.80 2.46 -7.36
C GLU A 103 -6.78 2.52 -6.21
N ALA A 104 -5.57 1.99 -6.39
CA ALA A 104 -4.52 2.03 -5.37
C ALA A 104 -4.13 3.46 -4.97
N SER A 105 -4.04 4.37 -5.96
CA SER A 105 -3.74 5.78 -5.71
C SER A 105 -4.88 6.50 -4.97
N LEU A 106 -6.12 6.12 -5.24
CA LEU A 106 -7.31 6.67 -4.57
C LEU A 106 -7.40 6.17 -3.12
N LEU A 107 -7.10 4.88 -2.90
CA LEU A 107 -7.03 4.30 -1.56
C LEU A 107 -5.90 4.92 -0.74
N TYR A 108 -4.74 5.18 -1.34
CA TYR A 108 -3.67 5.91 -0.67
C TYR A 108 -4.12 7.33 -0.29
N SER A 109 -4.69 8.09 -1.24
CA SER A 109 -5.15 9.46 -0.98
C SER A 109 -6.21 9.52 0.12
N SER A 110 -7.11 8.52 0.18
CA SER A 110 -8.20 8.49 1.15
C SER A 110 -7.76 8.02 2.55
N ASN A 111 -6.81 7.08 2.63
CA ASN A 111 -6.51 6.40 3.89
C ASN A 111 -5.10 6.70 4.45
N CYS A 112 -4.16 7.13 3.61
CA CYS A 112 -2.74 7.25 3.96
C CYS A 112 -2.25 8.70 3.92
N ALA A 113 -2.73 9.48 2.95
CA ALA A 113 -2.23 10.83 2.69
C ALA A 113 -2.51 11.84 3.82
N GLY A 114 -3.49 11.56 4.69
CA GLY A 114 -3.75 12.38 5.88
C GLY A 114 -2.56 12.45 6.83
N CYS A 115 -1.73 11.40 6.88
CA CYS A 115 -0.52 11.33 7.69
C CYS A 115 0.75 11.42 6.84
N HIS A 116 0.79 10.74 5.70
CA HIS A 116 1.99 10.66 4.85
C HIS A 116 2.05 11.74 3.77
N GLY A 117 1.05 12.61 3.65
CA GLY A 117 0.95 13.61 2.58
C GLY A 117 0.52 13.00 1.24
N ASN A 118 -0.04 13.81 0.34
CA ASN A 118 -0.43 13.36 -0.99
C ASN A 118 0.79 12.98 -1.87
N ASP A 119 1.94 13.59 -1.62
CA ASP A 119 3.20 13.31 -2.30
C ASP A 119 4.11 12.34 -1.54
N GLY A 120 3.64 11.77 -0.42
CA GLY A 120 4.37 10.80 0.37
C GLY A 120 5.47 11.35 1.27
N LYS A 121 5.67 12.68 1.34
CA LYS A 121 6.79 13.27 2.10
C LYS A 121 6.57 13.36 3.62
N GLY A 122 5.42 12.91 4.10
CA GLY A 122 5.02 13.07 5.49
C GLY A 122 4.67 14.52 5.84
N LEU A 123 4.43 14.76 7.13
CA LEU A 123 4.09 16.08 7.65
C LEU A 123 5.21 16.58 8.58
N HIS A 124 6.12 17.38 8.03
CA HIS A 124 7.16 18.13 8.78
C HIS A 124 7.93 17.29 9.83
N GLY A 125 8.21 16.02 9.52
CA GLY A 125 8.94 15.12 10.42
C GLY A 125 8.09 14.44 11.51
N THR A 126 6.79 14.72 11.60
CA THR A 126 5.86 14.00 12.49
C THR A 126 5.50 12.61 11.95
N TYR A 127 5.39 12.50 10.62
CA TYR A 127 5.14 11.24 9.93
C TYR A 127 6.25 10.98 8.92
N PRO A 128 6.59 9.71 8.66
CA PRO A 128 7.75 9.38 7.85
C PRO A 128 7.55 9.75 6.38
N ASP A 129 8.65 10.18 5.78
CA ASP A 129 8.78 10.41 4.34
C ASP A 129 8.92 9.06 3.62
N LEU A 130 7.89 8.69 2.86
CA LEU A 130 7.80 7.46 2.08
C LEU A 130 8.54 7.55 0.74
N THR A 131 9.04 8.73 0.37
CA THR A 131 9.78 8.95 -0.89
C THR A 131 11.27 8.66 -0.73
N HIS A 132 11.77 8.64 0.51
CA HIS A 132 13.17 8.33 0.81
C HIS A 132 13.39 6.86 1.13
N ARG A 133 14.55 6.36 0.72
CA ARG A 133 15.02 5.01 1.01
C ARG A 133 16.37 5.04 1.72
N PRO A 134 16.70 4.00 2.49
CA PRO A 134 15.83 2.90 2.93
C PRO A 134 14.75 3.35 3.93
N LEU A 135 13.56 2.74 3.88
CA LEU A 135 12.51 3.00 4.89
C LEU A 135 12.99 2.54 6.27
N LEU A 136 12.48 3.12 7.36
CA LEU A 136 13.00 2.85 8.71
C LEU A 136 13.02 1.35 9.07
N GLY A 137 12.00 0.58 8.65
CA GLY A 137 12.01 -0.87 8.85
C GLY A 137 13.03 -1.63 8.00
N GLU A 138 13.41 -1.12 6.82
CA GLU A 138 14.54 -1.67 6.04
C GLU A 138 15.88 -1.34 6.69
N ILE A 139 15.98 -0.15 7.29
CA ILE A 139 17.14 0.31 8.05
C ILE A 139 17.39 -0.58 9.26
N ILE A 140 16.36 -0.78 10.09
CA ILE A 140 16.45 -1.53 11.36
C ILE A 140 16.83 -3.00 11.12
N GLN A 141 16.40 -3.57 10.00
CA GLN A 141 16.76 -4.94 9.58
C GLN A 141 18.21 -5.06 9.07
N ASN A 142 18.88 -3.95 8.78
CA ASN A 142 20.25 -3.91 8.26
C ASN A 142 21.30 -3.51 9.31
N HIS A 143 20.99 -3.53 10.61
CA HIS A 143 21.95 -3.21 11.69
C HIS A 143 23.00 -4.30 11.95
N ASN A 144 23.86 -4.52 10.95
CA ASN A 144 25.30 -4.50 11.17
C ASN A 144 25.94 -3.22 10.60
N LYS A 145 25.18 -2.13 10.38
CA LYS A 145 25.81 -0.85 10.00
C LYS A 145 24.97 0.40 10.26
N PHE A 146 25.06 0.92 11.48
CA PHE A 146 25.03 2.37 11.69
C PHE A 146 26.30 2.75 12.46
N PRO A 147 27.05 3.79 12.04
CA PRO A 147 28.10 4.39 12.88
C PRO A 147 27.50 5.03 14.14
#